data_AF-A0A242MAQ7-F1
#
_entry.id   AF-A0A242MAQ7-F1
#
_cell.length_a   1.000
_cell.length_b   1.000
_cell.length_c   1.000
_cell.angle_alpha   90.00
_cell.angle_beta   90.00
_cell.angle_gamma   90.00
#
_symmetry.space_group_name_H-M   'P 1'
#
loop_
_entity.id
_entity.type
_entity.pdbx_description
1 polymer ?
#
loop_
_entity_poly.entity_id
_entity_poly.type
_entity_poly.pdbx_seq_one_letter_code
_entity_poly.pdbx_strand_id
1 'polypeptide(L)'
;MVIAGFEPLDVMQAILMLVRQVNDGRAEIENEFTRAVSREGNARAQTVTAQVLEVRDTFEWRGLGEVPLSALRIRSAYALFDAEQRFDLNYRAVSDHKQCECGAILRGVKNPVDCKLFGTVCTPDNPMGSCMVSSEGSCAAHYSYGRFRDIPVVAA
;
A
#
# COMPACT_ATOMS: atom_id res chain seq x y z
N MET A 1 6.12 -7.68 15.19
CA MET A 1 5.06 -7.34 14.20
C MET A 1 3.72 -7.67 14.83
N VAL A 2 2.67 -6.87 14.60
CA VAL A 2 1.32 -7.17 15.10
C VAL A 2 0.33 -7.12 13.93
N ILE A 3 -0.41 -8.21 13.71
CA ILE A 3 -1.54 -8.24 12.76
C ILE A 3 -2.72 -7.55 13.43
N ALA A 4 -3.22 -6.47 12.85
CA ALA A 4 -4.24 -5.61 13.45
C ALA A 4 -5.49 -5.49 12.58
N GLY A 5 -6.60 -5.16 13.21
CA GLY A 5 -7.81 -4.74 12.51
C GLY A 5 -7.78 -3.29 12.01
N PHE A 6 -8.95 -2.80 11.60
CA PHE A 6 -9.12 -1.47 11.00
C PHE A 6 -9.91 -0.50 11.88
N GLU A 7 -10.49 -0.97 12.99
CA GLU A 7 -11.16 -0.07 13.93
C GLU A 7 -10.11 0.76 14.70
N PRO A 8 -10.44 1.98 15.16
CA PRO A 8 -9.48 2.82 15.88
C PRO A 8 -8.87 2.13 17.11
N LEU A 9 -9.66 1.32 17.83
CA LEU A 9 -9.19 0.55 18.98
C LEU A 9 -8.23 -0.58 18.58
N ASP A 10 -8.49 -1.27 17.46
CA ASP A 10 -7.62 -2.32 16.93
C ASP A 10 -6.21 -1.75 16.66
N VAL A 11 -6.14 -0.57 16.02
CA VAL A 11 -4.88 0.14 15.73
C VAL A 11 -4.18 0.58 17.01
N MET A 12 -4.89 1.18 17.97
CA MET A 12 -4.30 1.62 19.25
C MET A 12 -3.74 0.44 20.06
N GLN A 13 -4.45 -0.68 20.08
CA GLN A 13 -4.01 -1.89 20.78
C GLN A 13 -2.77 -2.49 20.12
N ALA A 14 -2.73 -2.56 18.78
CA ALA A 14 -1.57 -3.06 18.05
C ALA A 14 -0.32 -2.19 18.28
N ILE A 15 -0.46 -0.86 18.34
CA ILE A 15 0.63 0.06 18.70
C ILE A 15 1.13 -0.23 20.12
N LEU A 16 0.24 -0.39 21.11
CA LEU A 16 0.63 -0.71 22.48
C LEU A 16 1.39 -2.06 22.55
N MET A 17 0.94 -3.07 21.82
CA MET A 17 1.61 -4.37 21.74
C MET A 17 3.02 -4.25 21.13
N LEU A 18 3.18 -3.47 20.05
CA LEU A 18 4.50 -3.19 19.46
C LEU A 18 5.43 -2.45 20.45
N VAL A 19 4.93 -1.43 21.15
CA VAL A 19 5.71 -0.68 22.15
C VAL A 19 6.20 -1.61 23.26
N ARG A 20 5.34 -2.50 23.75
CA ARG A 20 5.73 -3.51 24.75
C ARG A 20 6.82 -4.44 24.24
N GLN A 21 6.66 -4.98 23.02
CA GLN A 21 7.71 -5.83 22.42
C GLN A 21 9.05 -5.10 22.33
N VAL A 22 9.06 -3.85 21.88
CA VAL A 22 10.29 -3.04 21.79
C VAL A 22 10.92 -2.83 23.17
N ASN A 23 10.13 -2.46 24.17
CA ASN A 23 10.62 -2.25 25.54
C ASN A 23 11.17 -3.53 26.17
N ASP A 24 10.56 -4.67 25.86
CA ASP A 24 10.95 -5.98 26.37
C ASP A 24 12.06 -6.64 25.53
N GLY A 25 12.51 -5.99 24.44
CA GLY A 25 13.49 -6.56 23.50
C GLY A 25 13.00 -7.80 22.74
N ARG A 26 11.68 -7.99 22.62
CA ARG A 26 11.05 -9.11 21.90
C ARG A 26 10.84 -8.77 20.42
N ALA A 27 10.94 -9.78 19.57
CA ALA A 27 10.70 -9.68 18.14
C ALA A 27 9.77 -10.81 17.67
N GLU A 28 8.52 -10.76 18.13
CA GLU A 28 7.52 -11.80 17.89
C GLU A 28 6.44 -11.32 16.90
N ILE A 29 5.74 -12.28 16.30
CA ILE A 29 4.53 -12.03 15.53
C ILE A 29 3.35 -12.27 16.47
N GLU A 30 2.62 -11.21 16.77
CA GLU A 30 1.39 -11.28 17.55
C GLU A 30 0.18 -10.99 16.65
N ASN A 31 -0.98 -11.52 17.02
CA ASN A 31 -2.22 -11.33 16.28
C ASN A 31 -3.24 -10.65 17.19
N GLU A 32 -3.46 -9.36 16.97
CA GLU A 32 -4.52 -8.59 17.63
C GLU A 32 -5.87 -8.92 16.97
N PHE A 33 -5.86 -9.13 15.64
CA PHE A 33 -7.03 -9.36 14.81
C PHE A 33 -7.60 -10.80 14.82
N THR A 34 -7.53 -11.48 15.97
CA THR A 34 -7.92 -12.89 16.15
C THR A 34 -9.35 -13.22 15.72
N ARG A 35 -10.26 -12.23 15.77
CA ARG A 35 -11.66 -12.37 15.34
C ARG A 35 -11.83 -12.62 13.84
N ALA A 36 -10.81 -12.31 13.02
CA ALA A 36 -10.88 -12.43 11.56
C ALA A 36 -9.67 -13.17 10.95
N VAL A 37 -8.53 -13.21 11.64
CA VAL A 37 -7.31 -13.85 11.14
C VAL A 37 -6.95 -15.03 12.02
N SER A 38 -6.93 -16.23 11.41
CA SER A 38 -6.36 -17.44 12.00
C SER A 38 -4.87 -17.57 11.65
N ARG A 39 -4.16 -18.45 12.38
CA ARG A 39 -2.74 -18.72 12.13
C ARG A 39 -2.49 -19.32 10.75
N GLU A 40 -3.40 -20.15 10.30
CA GLU A 40 -3.34 -20.85 9.01
C GLU A 40 -3.85 -19.96 7.86
N GLY A 41 -4.52 -18.84 8.18
CA GLY A 41 -5.22 -18.00 7.22
C GLY A 41 -6.33 -18.74 6.48
N ASN A 42 -6.68 -18.25 5.29
CA ASN A 42 -7.68 -18.90 4.44
C ASN A 42 -7.03 -19.93 3.50
N ALA A 43 -7.01 -21.20 3.91
CA ALA A 43 -6.41 -22.30 3.16
C ALA A 43 -7.02 -22.48 1.76
N ARG A 44 -8.33 -22.22 1.61
CA ARG A 44 -9.00 -22.32 0.31
C ARG A 44 -8.52 -21.24 -0.65
N ALA A 45 -8.43 -19.99 -0.17
CA ALA A 45 -7.91 -18.88 -0.97
C ALA A 45 -6.46 -19.12 -1.36
N GLN A 46 -5.60 -19.56 -0.43
CA GLN A 46 -4.20 -19.89 -0.73
C GLN A 46 -4.08 -20.96 -1.82
N THR A 47 -4.89 -22.02 -1.75
CA THR A 47 -4.87 -23.10 -2.75
C THR A 47 -5.29 -22.59 -4.13
N VAL A 48 -6.38 -21.81 -4.21
CA VAL A 48 -6.87 -21.28 -5.50
C VAL A 48 -5.87 -20.28 -6.09
N THR A 49 -5.33 -19.38 -5.28
CA THR A 49 -4.27 -18.44 -5.69
C THR A 49 -3.06 -19.20 -6.22
N ALA A 50 -2.55 -20.20 -5.49
CA ALA A 50 -1.40 -20.99 -5.92
C ALA A 50 -1.68 -21.85 -7.18
N GLN A 51 -2.93 -22.25 -7.38
CA GLN A 51 -3.38 -23.00 -8.56
C GLN A 51 -3.38 -22.12 -9.82
N VAL A 52 -3.81 -20.86 -9.73
CA VAL A 52 -4.02 -19.98 -10.90
C VAL A 52 -2.83 -19.05 -11.13
N LEU A 53 -2.14 -18.65 -10.08
CA LEU A 53 -1.08 -17.65 -10.09
C LEU A 53 0.26 -18.25 -9.66
N GLU A 54 1.35 -17.65 -10.14
CA GLU A 54 2.72 -17.95 -9.73
C GLU A 54 3.55 -16.68 -9.55
N VAL A 55 4.61 -16.77 -8.75
CA VAL A 55 5.48 -15.63 -8.45
C VAL A 55 6.27 -15.22 -9.69
N ARG A 56 6.34 -13.90 -9.94
CA ARG A 56 7.26 -13.30 -10.91
C ARG A 56 8.63 -13.12 -10.26
N ASP A 57 9.70 -13.34 -11.01
CA ASP A 57 11.08 -13.16 -10.51
C ASP A 57 11.33 -11.72 -10.04
N THR A 58 10.84 -10.73 -10.78
CA THR A 58 10.86 -9.31 -10.44
C THR A 58 9.63 -8.60 -10.99
N PHE A 59 9.29 -7.47 -10.37
CA PHE A 59 8.25 -6.58 -10.87
C PHE A 59 8.50 -5.16 -10.38
N GLU A 60 8.21 -4.18 -11.23
CA GLU A 60 8.27 -2.77 -10.88
C GLU A 60 7.06 -2.39 -10.02
N TRP A 61 7.33 -1.95 -8.80
CA TRP A 61 6.35 -1.30 -7.94
C TRP A 61 6.55 0.20 -8.05
N ARG A 62 5.55 0.89 -8.61
CA ARG A 62 5.59 2.35 -8.78
C ARG A 62 6.01 3.07 -7.50
N GLY A 63 7.13 3.77 -7.56
CA GLY A 63 7.71 4.52 -6.43
C GLY A 63 8.66 3.73 -5.51
N LEU A 64 8.74 2.42 -5.69
CA LEU A 64 9.65 1.49 -5.01
C LEU A 64 10.71 0.91 -5.98
N GLY A 65 10.43 0.88 -7.28
CA GLY A 65 11.30 0.32 -8.32
C GLY A 65 11.09 -1.19 -8.49
N GLU A 66 12.05 -1.86 -9.13
CA GLU A 66 12.03 -3.32 -9.30
C GLU A 66 12.23 -4.03 -7.95
N VAL A 67 11.25 -4.83 -7.56
CA VAL A 67 11.27 -5.61 -6.31
C VAL A 67 11.20 -7.09 -6.65
N PRO A 68 12.21 -7.90 -6.29
CA PRO A 68 12.21 -9.34 -6.53
C PRO A 68 11.06 -10.06 -5.82
N LEU A 69 10.53 -11.12 -6.45
CA LEU A 69 9.54 -12.04 -5.86
C LEU A 69 8.31 -11.36 -5.24
N SER A 70 7.93 -10.19 -5.78
CA SER A 70 6.95 -9.29 -5.16
C SER A 70 5.59 -9.29 -5.87
N ALA A 71 5.49 -9.89 -7.04
CA ALA A 71 4.28 -9.90 -7.84
C ALA A 71 3.92 -11.30 -8.31
N LEU A 72 2.68 -11.45 -8.76
CA LEU A 72 2.16 -12.69 -9.32
C LEU A 72 1.89 -12.53 -10.82
N ARG A 73 1.98 -13.63 -11.57
CA ARG A 73 1.50 -13.75 -12.95
C ARG A 73 0.56 -14.94 -13.07
N ILE A 74 -0.26 -14.93 -14.12
CA ILE A 74 -1.13 -16.07 -14.44
C ILE A 74 -0.26 -17.24 -14.88
N ARG A 75 -0.52 -18.44 -14.35
CA ARG A 75 0.20 -19.65 -14.75
C ARG A 75 -0.10 -20.02 -16.20
N SER A 76 0.87 -20.66 -16.85
CA SER A 76 0.76 -21.14 -18.24
C SER A 76 -0.47 -22.02 -18.50
N ALA A 77 -0.88 -22.85 -17.53
CA ALA A 77 -2.08 -23.67 -17.62
C ALA A 77 -3.38 -22.84 -17.82
N TYR A 78 -3.35 -21.55 -17.48
CA TYR A 78 -4.46 -20.59 -17.59
C TYR A 78 -4.14 -19.48 -18.61
N ALA A 79 -3.19 -19.70 -19.53
CA ALA A 79 -2.77 -18.70 -20.52
C ALA A 79 -3.90 -18.12 -21.37
N LEU A 80 -5.02 -18.85 -21.57
CA LEU A 80 -6.19 -18.30 -22.28
C LEU A 80 -6.86 -17.12 -21.56
N PHE A 81 -6.51 -16.86 -20.30
CA PHE A 81 -7.00 -15.74 -19.51
C PHE A 81 -5.93 -14.65 -19.31
N ASP A 82 -4.72 -14.89 -19.79
CA ASP A 82 -3.61 -13.95 -19.67
C ASP A 82 -3.55 -12.99 -20.88
N ALA A 83 -3.86 -11.72 -20.65
CA ALA A 83 -3.81 -10.69 -21.68
C ALA A 83 -2.38 -10.44 -22.20
N GLU A 84 -1.36 -10.57 -21.35
CA GLU A 84 0.04 -10.39 -21.76
C GLU A 84 0.40 -11.43 -22.84
N GLN A 85 -0.05 -12.68 -22.65
CA GLN A 85 0.20 -13.77 -23.60
C GLN A 85 -0.72 -13.73 -24.84
N ARG A 86 -2.00 -13.37 -24.67
CA ARG A 86 -2.99 -13.37 -25.76
C ARG A 86 -2.79 -12.27 -26.79
N PHE A 87 -2.27 -11.13 -26.36
CA PHE A 87 -2.19 -9.93 -27.18
C PHE A 87 -0.76 -9.43 -27.39
N ASP A 88 0.25 -10.22 -26.99
CA ASP A 88 1.67 -9.88 -27.12
C ASP A 88 1.96 -8.47 -26.57
N LEU A 89 1.49 -8.22 -25.34
CA LEU A 89 1.60 -6.90 -24.73
C LEU A 89 3.04 -6.62 -24.34
N ASN A 90 3.60 -5.59 -24.97
CA ASN A 90 4.94 -5.11 -24.66
C ASN A 90 4.86 -3.98 -23.63
N TYR A 91 5.51 -4.15 -22.48
CA TYR A 91 5.55 -3.12 -21.45
C TYR A 91 6.35 -1.91 -21.93
N ARG A 92 5.76 -0.72 -21.75
CA ARG A 92 6.45 0.56 -21.96
C ARG A 92 6.38 1.37 -20.68
N ALA A 93 7.54 1.53 -20.04
CA ALA A 93 7.64 2.37 -18.85
C ALA A 93 7.27 3.83 -19.20
N VAL A 94 6.41 4.41 -18.36
CA VAL A 94 6.07 5.83 -18.40
C VAL A 94 6.52 6.43 -17.07
N SER A 95 7.29 7.51 -17.15
CA SER A 95 7.76 8.18 -15.95
C SER A 95 6.65 8.93 -15.25
N ASP A 96 6.73 8.97 -13.92
CA ASP A 96 5.88 9.81 -13.10
C ASP A 96 6.14 11.30 -13.35
N HIS A 97 5.14 12.11 -12.99
CA HIS A 97 5.29 13.56 -13.02
C HIS A 97 6.49 13.96 -12.15
N LYS A 98 7.47 14.65 -12.75
CA LYS A 98 8.79 14.90 -12.11
C LYS A 98 8.73 15.62 -10.76
N GLN A 99 7.69 16.41 -10.53
CA GLN A 99 7.50 17.14 -9.27
C GLN A 99 6.63 16.39 -8.25
N CYS A 100 6.10 15.22 -8.63
CA CYS A 100 5.30 14.40 -7.75
C CYS A 100 6.20 13.62 -6.77
N GLU A 101 5.83 13.62 -5.51
CA GLU A 101 6.60 12.98 -4.43
C GLU A 101 5.97 11.66 -3.96
N CYS A 102 5.06 11.07 -4.76
CA CYS A 102 4.35 9.84 -4.40
C CYS A 102 5.30 8.71 -3.98
N GLY A 103 6.43 8.52 -4.68
CA GLY A 103 7.41 7.49 -4.31
C GLY A 103 8.08 7.71 -2.95
N ALA A 104 8.29 8.97 -2.52
CA ALA A 104 8.79 9.25 -1.16
C ALA A 104 7.70 9.05 -0.10
N ILE A 105 6.45 9.38 -0.44
CA ILE A 105 5.28 9.21 0.44
C ILE A 105 4.95 7.72 0.65
N LEU A 106 4.97 6.90 -0.41
CA LEU A 106 4.76 5.45 -0.34
C LEU A 106 5.81 4.73 0.51
N ARG A 107 7.04 5.27 0.57
CA ARG A 107 8.12 4.76 1.42
C ARG A 107 8.05 5.26 2.87
N GLY A 108 7.08 6.11 3.21
CA GLY A 108 6.99 6.73 4.53
C GLY A 108 8.11 7.74 4.84
N VAL A 109 8.84 8.22 3.81
CA VAL A 109 9.93 9.20 3.96
C VAL A 109 9.39 10.63 4.00
N LYS A 110 8.22 10.87 3.39
CA LYS A 110 7.52 12.16 3.36
C LYS A 110 6.05 11.97 3.67
N ASN A 111 5.43 12.98 4.26
CA ASN A 111 3.99 13.09 4.39
C ASN A 111 3.39 13.79 3.14
N PRO A 112 2.09 13.61 2.86
CA PRO A 112 1.42 14.31 1.76
C PRO A 112 1.62 15.83 1.78
N VAL A 113 1.59 16.45 2.96
CA VAL A 113 1.79 17.91 3.15
C VAL A 113 3.19 18.39 2.80
N ASP A 114 4.19 17.50 2.77
CA ASP A 114 5.56 17.85 2.35
C ASP A 114 5.68 17.97 0.82
N CYS A 115 4.68 17.49 0.06
CA CYS A 115 4.65 17.59 -1.39
C CYS A 115 4.11 18.96 -1.83
N LYS A 116 4.91 19.74 -2.56
CA LYS A 116 4.53 21.08 -3.04
C LYS A 116 3.29 21.10 -3.95
N LEU A 117 2.97 19.98 -4.59
CA LEU A 117 1.79 19.86 -5.45
C LEU A 117 0.51 19.58 -4.65
N PHE A 118 0.64 19.04 -3.43
CA PHE A 118 -0.48 18.53 -2.65
C PHE A 118 -1.45 19.65 -2.28
N GLY A 119 -2.73 19.45 -2.59
CA GLY A 119 -3.80 20.39 -2.24
C GLY A 119 -3.83 21.68 -3.08
N THR A 120 -2.82 21.91 -3.92
CA THR A 120 -2.72 23.05 -4.84
C THR A 120 -3.14 22.60 -6.24
N VAL A 121 -2.18 22.16 -7.05
CA VAL A 121 -2.42 21.64 -8.40
C VAL A 121 -2.78 20.16 -8.40
N CYS A 122 -2.38 19.40 -7.39
CA CYS A 122 -2.74 18.00 -7.20
C CYS A 122 -3.93 17.90 -6.24
N THR A 123 -5.09 17.59 -6.79
CA THR A 123 -6.37 17.39 -6.08
C THR A 123 -7.07 16.14 -6.60
N PRO A 124 -8.14 15.64 -5.95
CA PRO A 124 -8.91 14.51 -6.50
C PRO A 124 -9.45 14.79 -7.92
N ASP A 125 -9.87 16.03 -8.20
CA ASP A 125 -10.36 16.42 -9.53
C ASP A 125 -9.25 16.61 -10.57
N ASN A 126 -8.03 16.93 -10.12
CA ASN A 126 -6.84 17.06 -10.97
C ASN A 126 -5.64 16.32 -10.36
N PRO A 127 -5.61 14.98 -10.43
CA PRO A 127 -4.59 14.20 -9.76
C PRO A 127 -3.28 14.17 -10.56
N MET A 128 -2.19 14.61 -9.93
CA MET A 128 -0.86 14.61 -10.55
C MET A 128 -0.06 13.31 -10.31
N GLY A 129 -0.55 12.42 -9.44
CA GLY A 129 0.13 11.17 -9.09
C GLY A 129 -0.82 10.14 -8.49
N SER A 130 -0.41 8.86 -8.51
CA SER A 130 -1.24 7.72 -8.11
C SER A 130 -1.80 7.82 -6.70
N CYS A 131 -1.06 8.37 -5.75
CA CYS A 131 -1.53 8.51 -4.36
C CYS A 131 -2.72 9.48 -4.21
N MET A 132 -3.01 10.32 -5.21
CA MET A 132 -4.21 11.17 -5.23
C MET A 132 -5.37 10.53 -6.01
N VAL A 133 -5.09 9.60 -6.93
CA VAL A 133 -6.12 8.88 -7.71
C VAL A 133 -6.73 7.74 -6.89
N SER A 134 -5.89 6.98 -6.17
CA SER A 134 -6.34 5.81 -5.42
C SER A 134 -7.15 6.21 -4.20
N SER A 135 -8.28 5.52 -3.95
CA SER A 135 -9.07 5.65 -2.72
C SER A 135 -8.30 5.25 -1.47
N GLU A 136 -7.30 4.38 -1.62
CA GLU A 136 -6.39 3.95 -0.55
C GLU A 136 -5.10 4.79 -0.51
N GLY A 137 -4.95 5.76 -1.41
CA GLY A 137 -3.75 6.57 -1.53
C GLY A 137 -3.60 7.54 -0.34
N SER A 138 -2.41 7.61 0.24
CA SER A 138 -2.13 8.48 1.38
C SER A 138 -2.43 9.95 1.10
N CYS A 139 -2.24 10.42 -0.14
CA CYS A 139 -2.58 11.79 -0.51
C CYS A 139 -4.10 11.99 -0.57
N ALA A 140 -4.84 11.10 -1.23
CA ALA A 140 -6.30 11.20 -1.30
C ALA A 140 -6.95 11.14 0.10
N ALA A 141 -6.49 10.21 0.94
CA ALA A 141 -6.95 10.09 2.33
C ALA A 141 -6.64 11.37 3.13
N HIS A 142 -5.41 11.89 3.03
CA HIS A 142 -5.04 13.11 3.73
C HIS A 142 -5.80 14.35 3.20
N TYR A 143 -6.04 14.44 1.90
CA TYR A 143 -6.83 15.53 1.31
C TYR A 143 -8.26 15.53 1.86
N SER A 144 -8.87 14.34 1.99
CA SER A 144 -10.26 14.17 2.41
C SER A 144 -10.46 14.39 3.90
N TYR A 145 -9.52 13.95 4.74
CA TYR A 145 -9.72 13.88 6.20
C TYR A 145 -8.67 14.64 7.03
N GLY A 146 -7.48 14.88 6.49
CA GLY A 146 -6.35 15.51 7.19
C GLY A 146 -6.17 17.00 6.90
N ARG A 147 -6.58 17.47 5.72
CA ARG A 147 -6.24 18.79 5.17
C ARG A 147 -6.59 19.99 6.08
N PHE A 148 -7.66 19.88 6.87
CA PHE A 148 -8.10 20.96 7.78
C PHE A 148 -7.59 20.79 9.21
N ARG A 149 -6.97 19.65 9.56
CA ARG A 149 -6.44 19.37 10.90
C ARG A 149 -5.03 19.93 11.08
N ASP A 150 -4.30 20.09 9.99
CA ASP A 150 -2.93 20.62 9.97
C ASP A 150 -2.88 22.15 9.79
N ILE A 151 -4.04 22.83 9.83
CA ILE A 151 -4.09 24.30 9.93
C ILE A 151 -3.60 24.67 11.34
N PRO A 152 -2.57 25.52 11.48
CA PRO A 152 -2.16 26.00 12.79
C PRO A 152 -3.38 26.58 13.50
N VAL A 153 -3.70 26.07 14.70
CA VAL A 153 -4.68 26.74 15.56
C VAL A 153 -4.05 28.07 15.95
N VAL A 154 -4.38 29.13 15.21
CA VAL A 154 -4.03 30.50 15.59
C VAL A 154 -4.91 30.81 16.80
N ALA A 155 -4.34 30.78 17.99
CA ALA A 155 -5.00 31.28 19.18
C ALA A 155 -5.37 32.76 18.93
N ALA A 156 -6.65 33.09 19.10
CA ALA A 156 -7.16 34.45 19.04
C ALA A 156 -6.66 35.29 20.22
#